data_AF-A0A2W1JZJ9-F1
#
_entry.id   AF-A0A2W1JZJ9-F1
#
_cell.length_a   1.000
_cell.length_b   1.000
_cell.length_c   1.000
_cell.angle_alpha   90.00
_cell.angle_beta   90.00
_cell.angle_gamma   90.00
#
_symmetry.space_group_name_H-M   'P 1'
#
loop_
_entity.id
_entity.type
_entity.pdbx_description
1 polymer ?
#
loop_
_entity_poly.entity_id
_entity_poly.type
_entity_poly.pdbx_seq_one_letter_code
_entity_poly.pdbx_strand_id
1 'polypeptide(L)'
;MNPFIKVIVVVLNLTVLFLAIKWYFSDTNNYEPLIILITQCIAILTLTFEKRITNKIKKSNNIRADFYSNTHSTNIVEDVEDSDIKIKNEK
;
A
#
# COMPACT_ATOMS: atom_id res chain seq x y z
N MET A 1 2.10 1.50 7.24
CA MET A 1 1.72 0.78 8.48
C MET A 1 2.68 1.10 9.62
N ASN A 2 2.22 1.12 10.89
CA ASN A 2 3.10 1.22 12.05
C ASN A 2 4.11 0.05 12.03
N PRO A 3 5.44 0.30 12.17
CA PRO A 3 6.47 -0.75 12.11
C PRO A 3 6.23 -1.88 13.12
N PHE A 4 5.65 -1.57 14.29
CA PHE A 4 5.34 -2.57 15.31
C PHE A 4 4.26 -3.57 14.83
N ILE A 5 3.17 -3.04 14.25
CA ILE A 5 2.09 -3.87 13.69
C ILE A 5 2.63 -4.74 12.55
N LYS A 6 3.53 -4.19 11.72
CA LYS A 6 4.18 -4.95 10.65
C LYS A 6 4.92 -6.18 11.19
N VAL A 7 5.71 -5.99 12.25
CA VAL A 7 6.48 -7.07 12.87
C VAL A 7 5.55 -8.13 13.45
N ILE A 8 4.49 -7.75 14.17
CA ILE A 8 3.51 -8.69 14.71
C ILE A 8 2.90 -9.54 13.61
N VAL A 9 2.45 -8.92 12.51
CA VAL A 9 1.83 -9.63 11.40
C VAL A 9 2.82 -10.60 10.76
N VAL A 10 4.09 -10.22 10.59
CA VAL A 10 5.13 -11.12 10.06
C VAL A 10 5.37 -12.32 10.98
N VAL A 11 5.45 -12.10 12.29
CA VAL A 11 5.61 -13.18 13.29
C VAL A 11 4.42 -14.14 13.27
N LEU A 12 3.20 -13.62 13.15
CA LEU A 12 1.99 -14.43 13.00
C LEU A 12 2.01 -15.28 11.73
N ASN A 13 2.37 -14.69 10.58
CA ASN A 13 2.50 -15.42 9.32
C ASN A 13 3.55 -16.54 9.41
N LEU A 14 4.70 -16.27 10.04
CA LEU A 14 5.74 -17.28 10.28
C LEU A 14 5.26 -18.42 11.18
N THR A 15 4.46 -18.10 12.20
CA THR A 15 3.89 -19.12 13.10
C THR A 15 2.92 -20.03 12.35
N VAL A 16 2.04 -19.47 11.53
CA VAL A 16 1.12 -20.24 10.68
C VAL A 16 1.90 -21.06 9.65
N LEU A 17 2.95 -20.51 9.06
CA LEU A 17 3.83 -21.22 8.14
C LEU A 17 4.44 -22.46 8.80
N PHE A 18 4.97 -22.32 10.02
CA PHE A 18 5.55 -23.43 10.77
C PHE A 18 4.53 -24.53 11.08
N LEU A 19 3.31 -24.15 11.48
CA LEU A 19 2.20 -25.09 11.70
C LEU A 19 1.80 -25.81 10.41
N ALA A 20 1.73 -25.08 9.29
CA ALA A 20 1.40 -25.66 7.99
C ALA A 20 2.48 -26.64 7.50
N ILE A 21 3.77 -26.33 7.70
CA ILE A 21 4.87 -27.25 7.40
C ILE A 21 4.73 -28.53 8.23
N LYS A 22 4.55 -28.39 9.55
CA LYS A 22 4.37 -29.54 10.44
C LYS A 22 3.17 -30.39 10.02
N TRP A 23 2.07 -29.76 9.62
CA TRP A 23 0.87 -30.43 9.16
C TRP A 23 1.08 -31.16 7.83
N TYR A 24 1.76 -30.52 6.87
CA TYR A 24 2.10 -31.13 5.58
C TYR A 24 2.88 -32.44 5.73
N PHE A 25 3.81 -32.52 6.68
CA PHE A 25 4.58 -33.73 6.96
C PHE A 25 3.81 -34.77 7.80
N SER A 26 2.70 -34.39 8.43
CA SER A 26 1.89 -35.30 9.26
C SER A 26 0.78 -36.00 8.48
N ASP A 27 0.23 -35.37 7.44
CA ASP A 27 -0.82 -35.91 6.58
C ASP A 27 -0.48 -35.66 5.11
N THR A 28 0.14 -36.64 4.46
CA THR A 28 0.70 -36.51 3.10
C THR A 28 -0.35 -36.44 1.99
N ASN A 29 -1.63 -36.75 2.27
CA ASN A 29 -2.71 -36.76 1.28
C ASN A 29 -3.61 -35.52 1.30
N ASN A 30 -3.34 -34.54 2.17
CA ASN A 30 -4.14 -33.31 2.25
C ASN A 30 -3.44 -32.16 1.53
N TYR A 31 -4.14 -31.53 0.58
CA TYR A 31 -3.64 -30.37 -0.15
C TYR A 31 -3.78 -29.05 0.62
N GLU A 32 -4.59 -29.02 1.69
CA GLU A 32 -4.85 -27.85 2.52
C GLU A 32 -3.58 -27.18 3.11
N PRO A 33 -2.60 -27.93 3.67
CA PRO A 33 -1.37 -27.34 4.21
C PRO A 33 -0.56 -26.62 3.12
N LEU A 34 -0.59 -27.13 1.90
CA LEU A 34 0.12 -26.57 0.76
C LEU A 34 -0.53 -25.26 0.29
N ILE A 35 -1.86 -25.19 0.26
CA ILE A 35 -2.59 -23.94 -0.02
C ILE A 35 -2.23 -22.87 1.02
N ILE A 36 -2.26 -23.23 2.31
CA ILE A 36 -1.90 -22.31 3.40
C ILE A 36 -0.48 -21.80 3.23
N LEU A 37 0.49 -22.67 2.93
CA LEU A 37 1.88 -22.29 2.67
C LEU A 37 2.00 -21.24 1.56
N ILE A 38 1.32 -21.46 0.42
CA ILE A 38 1.31 -20.51 -0.70
C ILE A 38 0.71 -19.18 -0.27
N THR A 39 -0.43 -19.19 0.45
CA THR A 39 -1.08 -17.96 0.92
C THR A 39 -0.19 -17.17 1.88
N GLN A 40 0.49 -17.82 2.82
CA GLN A 40 1.42 -17.16 3.74
C GLN A 40 2.62 -16.54 3.00
N CYS A 41 3.16 -17.23 1.98
CA CYS A 41 4.22 -16.67 1.13
C CYS A 41 3.76 -15.41 0.38
N ILE A 42 2.55 -15.43 -0.19
CA ILE A 42 1.97 -14.27 -0.88
C ILE A 42 1.74 -13.11 0.09
N ALA A 43 1.27 -13.39 1.31
CA ALA A 43 1.06 -12.37 2.34
C ALA A 43 2.38 -11.69 2.75
N ILE A 44 3.44 -12.46 2.98
CA ILE A 44 4.78 -11.93 3.32
C ILE A 44 5.34 -11.09 2.17
N LEU A 45 5.21 -11.55 0.92
CA LEU A 45 5.62 -10.80 -0.27
C LEU A 45 4.86 -9.47 -0.36
N THR A 46 3.54 -9.51 -0.14
CA THR A 46 2.68 -8.32 -0.20
C THR A 46 3.08 -7.29 0.86
N LEU A 47 3.33 -7.74 2.10
CA LEU A 47 3.85 -6.89 3.18
C LEU A 47 5.23 -6.31 2.86
N THR A 48 6.09 -7.07 2.18
CA THR A 48 7.44 -6.61 1.81
C THR A 48 7.40 -5.55 0.71
N PHE A 49 6.50 -5.72 -0.28
CA PHE A 49 6.36 -4.82 -1.42
C PHE A 49 5.32 -3.70 -1.25
N GLU A 50 4.60 -3.64 -0.13
CA GLU A 50 3.62 -2.59 0.24
C GLU A 50 4.09 -1.19 -0.18
N LYS A 51 5.30 -0.78 0.25
CA LYS A 51 5.84 0.56 -0.05
C LYS A 51 6.01 0.82 -1.55
N ARG A 52 6.39 -0.19 -2.34
CA ARG A 52 6.57 -0.05 -3.80
C ARG A 52 5.21 0.05 -4.50
N ILE A 53 4.22 -0.71 -4.03
CA ILE A 53 2.85 -0.68 -4.56
C ILE A 53 2.21 0.67 -4.24
N THR A 54 2.27 1.13 -3.00
CA THR A 54 1.73 2.43 -2.57
C THR A 54 2.36 3.58 -3.34
N ASN A 55 3.68 3.58 -3.56
CA ASN A 55 4.35 4.66 -4.30
C ASN A 55 3.98 4.68 -5.80
N LYS A 56 3.75 3.51 -6.42
CA LYS A 56 3.25 3.46 -7.81
C LYS A 56 1.83 3.99 -7.94
N ILE A 57 0.97 3.72 -6.96
CA ILE A 57 -0.42 4.20 -6.95
C ILE A 57 -0.47 5.71 -6.67
N LYS A 58 0.30 6.20 -5.69
CA LYS A 58 0.35 7.64 -5.35
C LYS A 58 0.86 8.52 -6.50
N LYS A 59 1.82 8.04 -7.31
CA LYS A 59 2.35 8.79 -8.46
C LYS A 59 1.29 9.12 -9.53
N SER A 60 0.15 8.42 -9.53
CA SER A 60 -0.96 8.67 -10.46
C SER A 60 -1.90 9.81 -10.04
N ASN A 61 -1.76 10.36 -8.82
CA ASN A 61 -2.66 11.38 -8.27
C ASN A 61 -2.13 12.82 -8.39
N ASN A 62 -1.14 13.09 -9.25
CA ASN A 62 -0.79 14.47 -9.62
C ASN A 62 -1.92 15.07 -10.48
N ILE A 63 -3.01 15.46 -9.82
CA ILE A 63 -4.10 16.22 -10.39
C ILE A 63 -3.56 17.64 -10.56
N ARG A 64 -3.12 17.95 -11.77
CA ARG A 64 -2.74 19.30 -12.13
C ARG A 64 -4.03 20.10 -12.37
N ALA A 65 -4.43 20.89 -11.37
CA ALA A 65 -5.55 21.81 -11.49
C ALA A 65 -5.02 23.16 -12.01
N ASP A 66 -5.21 23.42 -13.30
CA ASP A 66 -4.93 24.74 -13.88
C ASP A 66 -6.17 25.63 -13.66
N PHE A 67 -6.07 26.61 -12.75
CA PHE A 67 -7.14 27.58 -12.47
C PHE A 67 -6.96 28.83 -13.34
N TYR A 68 -7.98 29.17 -14.13
CA TYR A 68 -8.06 30.42 -14.89
C TYR A 68 -9.18 31.29 -14.31
N SER A 69 -8.83 32.44 -13.74
CA SER A 69 -9.79 33.40 -13.19
C SER A 69 -9.63 34.73 -13.94
N ASN A 70 -10.73 35.23 -14.52
CA ASN A 70 -10.72 36.38 -15.43
C ASN A 70 -11.35 37.65 -14.84
N THR A 71 -11.40 37.77 -13.51
CA THR A 71 -11.97 38.93 -12.82
C THR A 71 -11.34 39.11 -11.43
N HIS A 72 -11.32 40.35 -10.93
CA HIS A 72 -10.84 40.75 -9.59
C HIS A 72 -11.59 40.02 -8.45
N SER A 73 -11.33 38.73 -8.27
CA SER A 73 -11.93 37.89 -7.25
C SER A 73 -10.83 37.10 -6.55
N THR A 74 -10.89 37.10 -5.22
CA THR A 74 -9.94 36.41 -4.35
C THR A 74 -10.25 34.92 -4.37
N ASN A 75 -9.44 34.14 -5.07
CA ASN A 75 -9.52 32.68 -5.02
C ASN A 75 -8.76 32.20 -3.79
N ILE A 76 -9.49 31.69 -2.80
CA ILE A 76 -8.92 31.08 -1.59
C ILE A 76 -8.84 29.57 -1.86
N VAL A 77 -7.63 29.02 -1.80
CA VAL A 77 -7.38 27.58 -1.90
C VAL A 77 -6.94 27.11 -0.52
N GLU A 78 -7.77 26.30 0.14
CA GLU A 78 -7.50 25.68 1.44
C GLU A 78 -7.30 24.16 1.26
N ASP A 79 -6.53 23.54 2.16
CA ASP A 79 -6.21 22.10 2.17
C ASP A 79 -5.42 21.58 0.95
N VAL A 80 -4.29 22.23 0.66
CA VAL A 80 -3.34 21.74 -0.36
C VAL A 80 -2.27 20.87 0.31
N GLU A 81 -2.41 19.55 0.22
CA GLU A 81 -1.32 18.61 0.48
C GLU A 81 -0.64 18.19 -0.83
N ASP A 82 0.68 18.35 -0.90
CA ASP A 82 1.57 17.90 -1.98
C ASP A 82 1.15 18.32 -3.41
N SER A 83 1.00 19.63 -3.68
CA SER A 83 0.75 20.13 -5.06
C SER A 83 1.61 21.34 -5.42
N ASP A 84 2.21 21.32 -6.62
CA ASP A 84 2.91 22.44 -7.24
C ASP A 84 1.88 23.44 -7.81
N ILE A 85 1.47 24.43 -7.00
CA ILE A 85 0.57 25.48 -7.46
C ILE A 85 1.38 26.57 -8.18
N LYS A 86 1.21 26.70 -9.50
CA LYS A 86 1.75 27.83 -10.29
C LYS A 86 0.62 28.79 -10.64
N ILE A 87 0.62 29.97 -10.01
CA ILE A 87 -0.31 31.05 -10.34
C ILE A 87 0.36 31.95 -11.39
N LYS A 88 -0.25 32.09 -12.56
CA LYS A 88 0.12 33.10 -13.56
C LYS A 88 -0.93 34.20 -13.56
N ASN A 89 -0.52 35.41 -13.21
CA ASN A 89 -1.33 36.61 -13.43
C ASN A 89 -0.95 37.19 -14.79
N GLU A 90 -1.90 37.22 -15.73
CA GLU A 90 -1.74 38.00 -16.96
C GLU A 90 -2.01 39.47 -16.65
N LYS A 91 -1.17 40.34 -17.21
CA LYS A 91 -1.17 41.80 -17.02
C LYS A 91 -2.14 42.46 -17.97
#